data_AF-A0A1H7PCZ7-F1
#
_entry.id   AF-A0A1H7PCZ7-F1
#
_cell.length_a   1.000
_cell.length_b   1.000
_cell.length_c   1.000
_cell.angle_alpha   90.00
_cell.angle_beta   90.00
_cell.angle_gamma   90.00
#
_symmetry.space_group_name_H-M   'P 1'
#
loop_
_entity.id
_entity.type
_entity.pdbx_description
1 polymer ?
#
loop_
_entity_poly.entity_id
_entity_poly.type
_entity_poly.pdbx_seq_one_letter_code
_entity_poly.pdbx_strand_id
1 'polypeptide(L)'
;MGKWLRLYTKIHTYHYAVLGIAGIVATVVYASPGMHFIHIGPLQLDVFYIAFALFGLLFILSATDSYAPEDYGLSSSDSEK
;
A
#
# COMPACT_ATOMS: atom_id res chain seq x y z
N MET A 1 -7.72 25.04 9.06
CA MET A 1 -8.26 23.98 8.17
C MET A 1 -7.24 23.43 7.17
N GLY A 2 -6.46 24.26 6.46
CA GLY A 2 -5.55 23.78 5.39
C GLY A 2 -4.52 22.71 5.79
N LYS A 3 -3.98 22.75 7.01
CA LYS A 3 -3.03 21.72 7.50
C LYS A 3 -3.61 20.30 7.57
N TRP A 4 -4.87 20.18 8.00
CA TRP A 4 -5.57 18.91 8.11
C TRP A 4 -5.96 18.35 6.73
N LEU A 5 -6.41 19.22 5.82
CA LEU A 5 -6.66 18.88 4.41
C LEU A 5 -5.40 18.39 3.70
N ARG A 6 -4.25 19.05 3.93
CA ARG A 6 -2.94 18.67 3.38
C ARG A 6 -2.42 17.34 3.93
N LEU A 7 -2.70 17.06 5.21
CA LEU A 7 -2.38 15.77 5.82
C LEU A 7 -3.26 14.65 5.24
N TYR A 8 -4.56 14.92 5.08
CA TYR A 8 -5.51 13.95 4.54
C TYR A 8 -5.22 13.60 3.08
N THR A 9 -4.92 14.60 2.24
CA THR A 9 -4.51 14.38 0.85
C THR A 9 -3.21 13.60 0.77
N LYS A 10 -2.19 13.92 1.57
CA LYS A 10 -0.95 13.11 1.63
C LYS A 10 -1.22 11.67 2.07
N ILE A 11 -2.01 11.45 3.11
CA ILE A 11 -2.34 10.09 3.57
C ILE A 11 -3.10 9.33 2.48
N HIS A 12 -4.04 10.00 1.80
CA HIS A 12 -4.78 9.42 0.68
C HIS A 12 -3.88 9.14 -0.52
N THR A 13 -2.79 9.88 -0.74
CA THR A 13 -1.80 9.53 -1.77
C THR A 13 -0.97 8.31 -1.37
N TYR A 14 -0.50 8.26 -0.12
CA TYR A 14 0.48 7.24 0.30
C TYR A 14 -0.11 6.00 0.97
N HIS A 15 -1.45 5.89 1.08
CA HIS A 15 -2.08 4.77 1.78
C HIS A 15 -1.66 3.40 1.22
N TYR A 16 -1.53 3.25 -0.10
CA TYR A 16 -1.08 2.01 -0.71
C TYR A 16 0.37 1.66 -0.36
N ALA A 17 1.29 2.64 -0.33
CA ALA A 17 2.66 2.43 0.13
C ALA A 17 2.71 2.01 1.60
N VAL A 18 1.97 2.72 2.47
CA VAL A 18 1.93 2.43 3.90
C VAL A 18 1.36 1.03 4.15
N LEU A 19 0.24 0.69 3.50
CA LEU A 19 -0.38 -0.63 3.61
C LEU A 19 0.52 -1.74 3.03
N GLY A 20 1.17 -1.49 1.89
CA GLY A 20 2.11 -2.44 1.28
C GLY A 20 3.30 -2.72 2.19
N ILE A 21 3.98 -1.69 2.70
CA ILE A 21 5.15 -1.85 3.58
C ILE A 21 4.75 -2.50 4.89
N ALA A 22 3.73 -1.98 5.57
CA ALA A 22 3.28 -2.52 6.86
C ALA A 22 2.82 -3.98 6.74
N GLY A 23 2.10 -4.29 5.65
CA GLY A 23 1.64 -5.64 5.36
C GLY A 23 2.78 -6.63 5.05
N ILE A 24 3.79 -6.21 4.28
CA ILE A 24 5.00 -7.04 4.04
C ILE A 24 5.71 -7.32 5.36
N VAL A 25 5.96 -6.30 6.17
CA VAL A 25 6.65 -6.44 7.47
C VAL A 25 5.86 -7.37 8.39
N ALA A 26 4.55 -7.17 8.52
CA ALA A 26 3.70 -8.04 9.33
C ALA A 26 3.73 -9.49 8.83
N THR A 27 3.70 -9.71 7.52
CA THR A 27 3.77 -11.05 6.93
C THR A 27 5.10 -11.73 7.28
N VAL A 28 6.23 -11.03 7.14
CA VAL A 28 7.56 -11.59 7.43
C VAL A 28 7.78 -11.84 8.92
N VAL A 29 7.25 -11.00 9.81
CA VAL A 29 7.44 -11.10 11.27
C VAL A 29 6.53 -12.15 11.89
N TYR A 30 5.26 -12.22 11.46
CA TYR A 30 4.24 -13.03 12.14
C TYR A 30 3.84 -14.30 11.41
N ALA A 31 4.11 -14.40 10.10
CA ALA A 31 3.81 -15.60 9.33
C ALA A 31 5.09 -16.33 8.93
N SER A 32 4.96 -17.63 8.72
CA SER A 32 6.05 -18.48 8.22
C SER A 32 5.55 -19.29 7.04
N PRO A 33 6.38 -19.47 5.99
CA PRO A 33 6.00 -20.29 4.85
C PRO A 33 5.72 -21.73 5.30
N GLY A 34 4.71 -22.34 4.72
CA GLY A 34 4.30 -23.71 4.97
C GLY A 34 3.40 -23.94 6.18
N MET A 35 3.03 -22.88 6.92
CA MET A 35 2.18 -23.00 8.12
C MET A 35 0.68 -22.98 7.79
N HIS A 36 0.28 -22.19 6.80
CA HIS A 36 -1.12 -21.97 6.46
C HIS A 36 -1.33 -22.12 4.96
N PHE A 37 -2.28 -22.97 4.58
CA PHE A 37 -2.60 -23.23 3.19
C PHE A 37 -4.08 -23.01 2.90
N ILE A 38 -4.37 -22.40 1.75
CA ILE A 38 -5.71 -22.35 1.17
C ILE A 38 -5.75 -23.39 0.04
N HIS A 39 -6.80 -24.20 0.05
CA HIS A 39 -7.06 -25.19 -0.98
C HIS A 39 -8.15 -24.69 -1.91
N ILE A 40 -7.85 -24.64 -3.21
CA ILE A 40 -8.80 -24.31 -4.27
C ILE A 40 -8.80 -25.48 -5.25
N GLY A 41 -9.68 -26.45 -4.99
CA GLY A 41 -9.68 -27.71 -5.73
C GLY A 41 -8.38 -28.49 -5.52
N PRO A 42 -7.65 -28.91 -6.58
CA PRO A 42 -6.36 -29.61 -6.44
C PRO A 42 -5.20 -28.65 -6.14
N LEU A 43 -5.42 -27.34 -6.20
CA LEU A 43 -4.37 -26.35 -5.99
C LEU A 43 -4.23 -26.03 -4.50
N GLN A 44 -3.02 -26.19 -3.97
CA GLN A 44 -2.65 -25.80 -2.62
C GLN A 44 -1.76 -24.55 -2.69
N LEU A 45 -2.26 -23.45 -2.13
CA LEU A 45 -1.54 -22.16 -2.09
C LEU A 45 -1.19 -21.81 -0.66
N ASP A 46 0.06 -21.42 -0.46
CA ASP A 46 0.55 -20.95 0.83
C ASP A 46 0.09 -19.51 1.08
N VAL A 47 -0.55 -19.29 2.22
CA VAL A 47 -1.06 -17.99 2.63
C VAL A 47 0.05 -16.97 2.78
N PHE A 48 1.27 -17.39 3.18
CA PHE A 48 2.43 -16.51 3.28
C PHE A 48 2.75 -15.86 1.93
N TYR A 49 2.88 -16.66 0.87
CA TYR A 49 3.21 -16.16 -0.46
C TYR A 49 2.05 -15.35 -1.07
N ILE A 50 0.80 -15.72 -0.77
CA ILE A 50 -0.37 -14.93 -1.18
C ILE A 50 -0.32 -13.54 -0.54
N ALA A 51 -0.15 -13.46 0.78
CA ALA A 51 -0.10 -12.20 1.51
C ALA A 51 1.09 -11.35 1.04
N PHE A 52 2.27 -11.96 0.90
CA PHE A 52 3.46 -11.27 0.43
C PHE A 52 3.27 -10.70 -0.99
N ALA A 53 2.69 -11.46 -1.91
CA ALA A 53 2.40 -11.01 -3.26
C ALA A 53 1.37 -9.86 -3.29
N LEU A 54 0.30 -9.94 -2.48
CA LEU A 54 -0.72 -8.90 -2.39
C LEU A 54 -0.16 -7.59 -1.85
N PHE A 55 0.59 -7.62 -0.74
CA PHE A 55 1.19 -6.40 -0.19
C PHE A 55 2.32 -5.86 -1.07
N GLY A 56 3.07 -6.74 -1.75
CA GLY A 56 4.00 -6.36 -2.81
C GLY A 56 3.31 -5.64 -3.96
N LEU A 57 2.15 -6.12 -4.41
CA LEU A 57 1.36 -5.48 -5.45
C LEU A 57 0.88 -4.08 -5.01
N LEU A 58 0.38 -3.94 -3.79
CA LEU A 58 -0.02 -2.63 -3.24
C LEU A 58 1.16 -1.64 -3.21
N PHE A 59 2.35 -2.13 -2.87
CA PHE A 59 3.56 -1.31 -2.89
C PHE A 59 3.93 -0.89 -4.33
N ILE A 60 3.89 -1.83 -5.29
CA ILE A 60 4.15 -1.52 -6.71
C ILE A 60 3.13 -0.50 -7.24
N LEU A 61 1.84 -0.71 -6.97
CA LEU A 61 0.79 0.23 -7.36
C LEU A 61 1.08 1.63 -6.81
N SER A 62 1.50 1.72 -5.55
CA SER A 62 1.89 3.00 -4.96
C SER A 62 3.12 3.63 -5.60
N ALA A 63 4.06 2.84 -6.12
CA ALA A 63 5.27 3.34 -6.76
C ALA A 63 5.02 3.77 -8.23
N THR A 64 4.02 3.17 -8.88
CA THR A 64 3.63 3.48 -10.25
C THR A 64 2.58 4.59 -10.34
N ASP A 65 1.92 4.93 -9.23
CA ASP A 65 0.94 6.01 -9.18
C ASP A 65 1.64 7.37 -9.31
N SER A 66 1.29 8.13 -10.35
CA SER A 66 1.87 9.45 -10.62
C SER A 66 1.11 10.51 -9.82
N TYR A 67 1.79 11.11 -8.85
CA TYR A 67 1.24 12.22 -8.08
C TYR A 67 1.09 13.48 -8.96
N ALA A 68 -0.15 13.82 -9.33
CA ALA A 68 -0.50 15.12 -9.88
C ALA A 68 -1.15 15.97 -8.78
N PRO A 69 -0.49 17.03 -8.26
CA PRO A 69 -1.06 17.87 -7.20
C PRO A 69 -2.37 18.57 -7.63
N GLU A 70 -2.55 18.74 -8.93
CA GLU A 70 -3.74 19.27 -9.60
C GLU A 70 -5.00 18.44 -9.31
N ASP A 71 -4.88 17.11 -9.27
CA ASP A 71 -5.99 16.17 -9.00
C ASP A 71 -6.54 16.31 -7.57
N TYR A 72 -5.78 16.95 -6.69
CA TYR A 72 -6.12 17.16 -5.29
C TYR A 72 -6.50 18.61 -4.98
N GLY A 73 -6.69 19.44 -6.02
CA GLY A 73 -7.02 20.86 -5.87
C GLY A 73 -5.92 21.68 -5.19
N LEU A 74 -4.69 21.17 -5.17
CA LEU A 74 -3.51 21.87 -4.68
C LEU A 74 -2.88 22.57 -5.89
N SER A 75 -3.21 23.84 -6.11
CA SER A 75 -2.50 24.63 -7.11
C SER A 75 -1.02 24.70 -6.74
N SER A 76 -0.15 24.50 -7.73
CA SER A 76 1.31 24.51 -7.62
C SER A 76 1.88 25.80 -6.99
N SER A 77 1.06 26.85 -6.85
CA SER A 77 1.39 28.12 -6.18
C SER A 77 1.52 28.05 -4.66
N ASP A 78 0.97 27.02 -3.98
CA ASP A 78 1.03 26.93 -2.51
C ASP A 78 2.29 26.19 -2.00
N SER A 79 3.21 25.84 -2.90
CA SER A 79 4.49 25.21 -2.55
C SER A 79 5.62 26.21 -2.26
N GLU A 80 5.41 27.50 -2.49
CA GLU A 80 6.34 28.57 -2.08
C GLU A 80 5.73 29.39 -0.93
N LYS A 81 5.82 28.86 0.30
CA LYS A 81 5.96 29.61 1.56
C LYS A 81 6.17 28.70 2.76
#